data_AF-A0A524E4Q3-F1
#
_entry.id   AF-A0A524E4Q3-F1
#
_cell.length_a   1.000
_cell.length_b   1.000
_cell.length_c   1.000
_cell.angle_alpha   90.00
_cell.angle_beta   90.00
_cell.angle_gamma   90.00
#
_symmetry.space_group_name_H-M   'P 1'
#
loop_
_entity.id
_entity.type
_entity.pdbx_description
1 polymer ?
#
loop_
_entity_poly.entity_id
_entity_poly.type
_entity_poly.pdbx_seq_one_letter_code
_entity_poly.pdbx_strand_id
1 'polypeptide(L)'
;MKGEIDRTLSALRAAGEKGLFIDELATSLGIEEEGVADTIQQLESKGLVRVQKQELEEERYLVKAVVSEDGESGGLSDMNGCPCFHCLRIGKCGVRQPDSPVNCRELEEWMLGLKA
;
A
#
# COMPACT_ATOMS: atom_id res chain seq x y z
N MET A 1 -23.21 -5.21 2.83
CA MET A 1 -22.35 -5.82 1.80
C MET A 1 -21.10 -4.99 1.46
N LYS A 2 -21.14 -3.77 0.90
CA LYS A 2 -19.90 -3.02 0.59
C LYS A 2 -19.09 -2.57 1.82
N GLY A 3 -19.77 -2.33 2.95
CA GLY A 3 -19.12 -1.91 4.20
C GLY A 3 -18.42 -3.03 4.97
N GLU A 4 -18.78 -4.29 4.76
CA GLU A 4 -18.16 -5.44 5.44
C GLU A 4 -16.79 -5.74 4.82
N ILE A 5 -16.71 -5.73 3.48
CA ILE A 5 -15.46 -5.90 2.72
C ILE A 5 -14.42 -4.85 3.14
N ASP A 6 -14.83 -3.58 3.25
CA ASP A 6 -13.95 -2.47 3.61
C ASP A 6 -13.41 -2.60 5.05
N ARG A 7 -14.27 -3.01 5.99
CA ARG A 7 -13.89 -3.26 7.38
C ARG A 7 -12.93 -4.44 7.51
N THR A 8 -13.20 -5.54 6.82
CA THR A 8 -12.33 -6.73 6.78
C THR A 8 -10.95 -6.38 6.25
N LEU A 9 -10.90 -5.59 5.18
CA LEU A 9 -9.64 -5.17 4.56
C LEU A 9 -8.88 -4.17 5.45
N SER A 10 -9.59 -3.26 6.15
CA SER A 10 -8.98 -2.36 7.13
C SER A 10 -8.40 -3.11 8.33
N ALA A 11 -9.08 -4.14 8.85
CA ALA A 11 -8.59 -4.96 9.95
C ALA A 11 -7.33 -5.74 9.55
N LEU A 12 -7.32 -6.31 8.33
CA LEU A 12 -6.15 -6.99 7.77
C LEU A 12 -4.97 -6.05 7.54
N ARG A 13 -5.21 -4.82 7.08
CA ARG A 13 -4.17 -3.79 6.95
C ARG A 13 -3.59 -3.36 8.30
N ALA A 14 -4.44 -3.23 9.32
CA ALA A 14 -3.99 -2.90 10.67
C ALA A 14 -3.11 -4.00 11.29
N ALA A 15 -3.34 -5.27 10.90
CA ALA A 15 -2.50 -6.40 11.29
C ALA A 15 -1.16 -6.48 10.53
N GLY A 16 -1.06 -5.82 9.38
CA GLY A 16 0.16 -5.76 8.57
C GLY A 16 0.71 -7.13 8.19
N GLU A 17 2.03 -7.29 8.25
CA GLU A 17 2.75 -8.51 7.86
C GLU A 17 2.45 -9.74 8.75
N LYS A 18 1.99 -9.49 9.98
CA LYS A 18 1.61 -10.53 10.93
C LYS A 18 0.42 -11.34 10.40
N GLY A 19 -0.50 -10.68 9.68
CA GLY A 19 -1.78 -11.26 9.29
C GLY A 19 -2.67 -11.55 10.49
N LEU A 20 -3.87 -12.07 10.21
CA LEU A 20 -4.84 -12.50 11.21
C LEU A 20 -5.43 -13.85 10.81
N PHE A 21 -5.76 -14.68 11.79
CA PHE A 21 -6.52 -15.89 11.53
C PHE A 21 -8.00 -15.56 11.26
N ILE A 22 -8.71 -16.47 10.59
CA ILE A 22 -10.14 -16.29 10.27
C ILE A 22 -10.98 -16.12 11.55
N ASP A 23 -10.70 -16.90 12.59
CA ASP A 23 -11.38 -16.82 13.89
C ASP A 23 -11.12 -15.48 14.62
N GLU A 24 -9.89 -14.96 14.52
CA GLU A 24 -9.52 -13.65 15.07
C GLU A 24 -10.22 -12.52 14.31
N LEU A 25 -10.33 -12.64 12.99
CA LEU A 25 -11.06 -11.71 12.15
C LEU A 25 -12.56 -11.69 12.45
N ALA A 26 -13.16 -12.87 12.58
CA ALA A 26 -14.56 -13.04 12.96
C ALA A 26 -14.85 -12.38 14.31
N THR A 27 -14.00 -12.66 15.30
CA THR A 27 -14.08 -12.04 16.64
C THR A 27 -13.89 -10.52 16.58
N SER A 28 -12.90 -10.05 15.84
CA SER A 28 -12.59 -8.62 15.74
C SER A 28 -13.66 -7.81 15.02
N LEU A 29 -14.36 -8.42 14.05
CA LEU A 29 -15.42 -7.77 13.28
C LEU A 29 -16.81 -7.99 13.89
N GLY A 30 -16.95 -8.94 14.82
CA GLY A 30 -18.24 -9.36 15.37
C GLY A 30 -19.13 -10.02 14.33
N ILE A 31 -18.53 -10.75 13.37
CA ILE A 31 -19.22 -11.44 12.26
C ILE A 31 -19.00 -12.94 12.42
N GLU A 32 -19.95 -13.74 11.94
CA GLU A 32 -19.80 -15.20 11.88
C GLU A 32 -18.65 -15.61 10.94
N GLU A 33 -17.94 -16.68 11.30
CA GLU A 33 -16.77 -17.17 10.55
C GLU A 33 -17.10 -17.48 9.08
N GLU A 34 -18.30 -17.98 8.81
CA GLU A 34 -18.78 -18.27 7.45
C GLU A 34 -18.89 -17.00 6.60
N GLY A 35 -19.41 -15.91 7.16
CA GLY A 35 -19.51 -14.61 6.46
C GLY A 35 -18.15 -13.96 6.22
N VAL A 36 -17.20 -14.18 7.13
CA VAL A 36 -15.82 -13.74 6.99
C VAL A 36 -15.10 -14.56 5.90
N ALA A 37 -15.30 -15.87 5.87
CA ALA A 37 -14.72 -16.75 4.85
C ALA A 37 -15.19 -16.39 3.43
N ASP A 38 -16.50 -16.13 3.24
CA ASP A 38 -17.04 -15.66 1.95
C ASP A 38 -16.41 -14.32 1.53
N THR A 39 -16.32 -13.38 2.48
CA THR A 39 -15.68 -12.07 2.25
C THR A 39 -14.21 -12.22 1.86
N ILE A 40 -13.46 -13.10 2.53
CA ILE A 40 -12.05 -13.38 2.23
C ILE A 40 -11.92 -13.99 0.84
N GLN A 41 -12.77 -14.96 0.48
CA GLN A 41 -12.74 -15.58 -0.85
C GLN A 41 -13.01 -14.56 -1.96
N GLN A 42 -13.93 -13.62 -1.74
CA GLN A 42 -14.17 -12.49 -2.64
C GLN A 42 -12.97 -11.54 -2.74
N LEU A 43 -12.28 -11.28 -1.62
CA LEU A 43 -11.08 -10.44 -1.58
C LEU A 43 -9.87 -11.12 -2.23
N GLU A 44 -9.74 -12.43 -2.06
CA GLU A 44 -8.69 -13.27 -2.65
C GLU A 44 -8.88 -13.34 -4.16
N SER A 45 -10.12 -13.53 -4.63
CA SER A 45 -10.47 -13.49 -6.06
C SER A 45 -10.15 -12.14 -6.70
N LYS A 46 -10.12 -11.05 -5.91
CA LYS A 46 -9.71 -9.71 -6.34
C LYS A 46 -8.22 -9.43 -6.18
N GLY A 47 -7.44 -10.37 -5.64
CA GLY A 47 -6.01 -10.23 -5.39
C GLY A 47 -5.66 -9.27 -4.26
N LEU A 48 -6.61 -8.93 -3.38
CA LEU A 48 -6.41 -7.95 -2.30
C LEU A 48 -5.92 -8.60 -1.00
N VAL A 49 -6.07 -9.91 -0.85
CA VAL A 49 -5.62 -10.69 0.31
C VAL A 49 -4.99 -11.99 -0.17
N ARG A 50 -4.03 -12.52 0.59
CA ARG A 50 -3.51 -13.88 0.44
C ARG A 50 -3.90 -14.71 1.64
N VAL A 51 -4.44 -15.89 1.37
CA VAL A 51 -4.70 -16.90 2.40
C VAL A 51 -3.53 -17.89 2.38
N GLN A 52 -2.88 -18.05 3.53
CA GLN A 52 -1.84 -19.04 3.74
C GLN A 52 -2.34 -20.07 4.74
N LYS A 53 -2.40 -21.33 4.31
CA LYS A 53 -2.66 -22.44 5.22
C LYS A 53 -1.44 -22.63 6.12
N GLN A 54 -1.61 -22.54 7.44
CA GLN A 54 -0.60 -22.96 8.40
C GLN A 54 -0.99 -24.33 8.96
N GLU A 55 -0.08 -25.28 8.82
CA GLU A 55 -0.13 -26.56 9.53
C GLU A 55 0.54 -26.38 10.90
N LEU A 56 -0.20 -25.80 11.84
CA LEU A 56 0.03 -26.07 13.25
C LEU A 56 -0.83 -27.28 13.64
N GLU A 57 -0.70 -27.79 14.87
CA GLU A 57 -1.43 -28.96 15.39
C GLU A 57 -2.97 -28.93 15.12
N GLU A 58 -3.51 -27.75 14.82
CA GLU A 58 -4.83 -27.54 14.20
C GLU A 58 -4.70 -26.78 12.87
N GLU A 59 -5.44 -27.21 11.84
CA GLU A 59 -5.44 -26.58 10.51
C GLU A 59 -6.01 -25.16 10.58
N ARG A 60 -5.13 -24.14 10.60
CA ARG A 60 -5.54 -22.73 10.66
C ARG A 60 -5.17 -21.97 9.39
N TYR A 61 -6.06 -21.07 8.98
CA TYR A 61 -5.89 -20.24 7.80
C TYR A 61 -5.48 -18.84 8.22
N LEU A 62 -4.24 -18.46 7.89
CA LEU A 62 -3.71 -17.13 8.12
C LEU A 62 -4.01 -16.25 6.90
N VAL A 63 -4.72 -15.15 7.11
CA VAL A 63 -5.09 -14.21 6.07
C VAL A 63 -4.21 -12.98 6.19
N LYS A 64 -3.58 -12.60 5.09
CA LYS A 64 -2.75 -11.40 5.00
C LYS A 64 -3.33 -10.48 3.95
N ALA A 65 -3.38 -9.18 4.23
CA ALA A 65 -3.62 -8.21 3.17
C ALA A 65 -2.47 -8.33 2.15
N VAL A 66 -2.82 -8.39 0.87
CA VAL A 66 -1.88 -8.02 -0.18
C VAL A 66 -1.79 -6.50 -0.07
N VAL A 67 -0.88 -6.06 0.78
CA VAL A 67 -0.27 -4.76 0.57
C VAL A 67 0.45 -4.97 -0.75
N SER A 68 -0.02 -4.33 -1.83
CA SER A 68 0.81 -4.19 -3.02
C SER A 68 2.20 -3.80 -2.52
N GLU A 69 3.26 -4.40 -3.05
CA GLU A 69 4.63 -3.99 -2.72
C GLU A 69 4.88 -2.48 -3.00
N ASP A 70 3.89 -1.78 -3.57
CA ASP A 70 3.68 -0.33 -3.58
C ASP A 70 3.33 0.34 -2.23
N GLY A 71 3.29 -0.41 -1.12
CA GLY A 71 3.01 0.13 0.21
C GLY A 71 4.25 0.62 0.96
N GLU A 72 5.40 -0.04 0.76
CA GLU A 72 6.66 0.29 1.47
C GLU A 72 7.90 -0.05 0.64
N SER A 73 7.82 0.01 -0.70
CA SER A 73 9.01 0.31 -1.47
C SER A 73 9.19 1.82 -1.46
N GLY A 74 10.32 2.29 -0.94
CA GLY A 74 10.92 3.56 -1.34
C GLY A 74 11.31 3.54 -2.84
N GLY A 75 10.42 3.04 -3.69
CA GLY A 75 10.41 3.34 -5.12
C GLY A 75 9.99 4.79 -5.27
N LEU A 76 10.54 5.45 -6.28
CA LEU A 76 10.24 6.84 -6.65
C LEU A 76 8.80 6.95 -7.20
N SER A 77 7.79 6.52 -6.43
CA SER A 77 6.50 6.12 -6.98
C SER A 77 5.56 7.25 -7.33
N ASP A 78 5.93 8.51 -7.12
CA ASP A 78 5.22 9.62 -7.75
C ASP A 78 6.16 10.78 -8.05
N MET A 79 6.92 10.66 -9.15
CA MET A 79 7.54 11.83 -9.81
C MET A 79 6.51 12.62 -10.65
N ASN A 80 5.22 12.29 -10.54
CA ASN A 80 4.15 13.05 -11.14
C ASN A 80 4.20 14.50 -10.64
N GLY A 81 4.16 15.45 -11.58
CA GLY A 81 4.29 16.88 -11.27
C GLY A 81 5.73 17.38 -11.08
N CYS A 82 6.76 16.54 -11.26
CA CYS A 82 8.15 17.03 -11.11
C CYS A 82 8.44 18.17 -12.11
N PRO A 83 8.83 19.37 -11.64
CA PRO A 83 9.02 20.54 -12.49
C PRO A 83 10.17 20.36 -13.49
N CYS A 84 11.10 19.45 -13.20
CA CYS A 84 12.21 19.14 -14.09
C CYS A 84 11.77 18.53 -15.44
N PHE A 85 10.65 17.81 -15.51
CA PHE A 85 10.17 17.23 -16.78
C PHE A 85 9.70 18.28 -17.79
N HIS A 86 9.34 19.48 -17.32
CA HIS A 86 8.88 20.59 -18.15
C HIS A 86 9.90 21.74 -18.20
N CYS A 87 11.08 21.56 -17.59
CA CYS A 87 12.09 22.59 -17.49
C CYS A 87 12.84 22.76 -18.82
N LEU A 88 12.75 23.95 -19.42
CA LEU A 88 13.45 24.30 -20.67
C LEU A 88 14.98 24.22 -20.56
N ARG A 89 15.52 24.29 -19.33
CA ARG A 89 16.95 24.25 -19.05
C ARG A 89 17.45 22.85 -18.69
N ILE A 90 16.61 21.82 -18.71
CA ILE A 90 16.96 20.46 -18.27
C ILE A 90 18.19 19.91 -19.01
N GLY A 91 18.36 20.23 -20.30
CA GLY A 91 19.51 19.79 -21.10
C GLY A 91 20.86 20.39 -20.69
N LYS A 92 20.87 21.46 -19.90
CA LYS A 92 22.08 22.10 -19.32
C LYS A 92 22.12 21.98 -17.79
N CYS A 93 21.09 21.41 -17.19
CA CYS A 93 20.93 21.28 -15.76
C CYS A 93 21.81 20.13 -15.25
N GLY A 94 22.73 20.41 -14.33
CA GLY A 94 23.64 19.39 -13.81
C GLY A 94 24.34 19.81 -12.53
N VAL A 95 24.73 18.83 -11.73
CA VAL A 95 25.49 19.07 -10.50
C VAL A 95 26.82 19.73 -10.86
N ARG A 96 27.13 20.87 -10.23
CA ARG A 96 28.29 21.75 -10.52
C ARG A 96 28.23 22.49 -11.87
N GLN A 97 27.06 22.63 -12.48
CA GLN A 97 26.83 23.53 -13.61
C GLN A 97 26.23 24.87 -13.12
N PRO A 98 26.28 25.95 -13.93
CA PRO A 98 25.60 27.21 -13.61
C PRO A 98 24.10 27.01 -13.39
N ASP A 99 23.49 26.15 -14.21
CA ASP A 99 22.15 25.62 -13.99
C ASP A 99 22.27 24.31 -13.21
N SER A 100 22.07 24.35 -11.89
CA SER A 100 22.21 23.20 -10.99
C SER A 100 20.87 22.85 -10.35
N PRO A 101 20.50 21.56 -10.29
CA PRO A 101 19.29 21.14 -9.58
C PRO A 101 19.39 21.43 -8.08
N VAL A 102 20.60 21.51 -7.52
CA VAL A 102 20.86 21.80 -6.10
C VAL A 102 20.45 23.22 -5.71
N ASN A 103 20.43 24.14 -6.67
CA ASN A 103 20.08 25.55 -6.46
C ASN A 103 18.72 25.89 -7.09
N CYS A 104 17.96 24.89 -7.52
CA CYS A 104 16.67 25.07 -8.17
C CYS A 104 15.56 25.20 -7.13
N ARG A 105 15.10 26.43 -6.90
CA ARG A 105 14.02 26.72 -5.94
C ARG A 105 12.71 25.99 -6.27
N GLU A 106 12.35 25.88 -7.54
CA GLU A 106 11.12 25.15 -7.94
C GLU A 106 11.19 23.66 -7.61
N LEU A 107 12.37 23.05 -7.80
CA LEU A 107 12.61 21.65 -7.43
C LEU A 107 12.60 21.48 -5.91
N GLU A 108 13.19 22.41 -5.17
CA GLU A 108 13.18 22.43 -3.70
C GLU A 108 11.74 22.53 -3.15
N GLU A 109 10.95 23.47 -3.64
CA GLU A 109 9.55 23.65 -3.24
C GLU A 109 8.70 22.41 -3.55
N TRP A 110 8.94 21.75 -4.70
CA TRP A 110 8.27 20.50 -5.07
C TRP A 110 8.70 19.33 -4.17
N MET A 111 10.00 19.16 -3.90
CA MET A 111 10.50 18.10 -3.00
C MET A 111 9.99 18.27 -1.56
N LEU A 112 9.76 19.51 -1.12
CA LEU A 112 9.19 19.82 0.20
C LEU A 112 7.67 19.74 0.24
N GLY A 113 7.00 19.45 -0.89
CA GLY A 113 5.53 19.39 -0.98
C GLY A 113 4.84 20.74 -0.77
N LEU A 114 5.56 21.85 -0.92
CA LEU A 114 5.04 23.20 -0.73
C LEU A 114 4.23 23.68 -1.95
N LYS A 115 4.36 23.00 -3.08
CA LYS A 115 3.66 23.29 -4.33
C LYS A 115 3.42 22.01 -5.13
N ALA A 116 2.16 21.75 -5.49
CA ALA A 116 1.71 20.64 -6.32
C ALA A 116 1.50 21.09 -7.77
#